data_AF-A0A7S6M6W3-F1
#
_entry.id   AF-A0A7S6M6W3-F1
#
_cell.length_a   1.000
_cell.length_b   1.000
_cell.length_c   1.000
_cell.angle_alpha   90.00
_cell.angle_beta   90.00
_cell.angle_gamma   90.00
#
_symmetry.space_group_name_H-M   'P 1'
#
loop_
_entity.id
_entity.type
_entity.pdbx_description
1 polymer ?
#
loop_
_entity_poly.entity_id
_entity_poly.type
_entity_poly.pdbx_seq_one_letter_code
_entity_poly.pdbx_strand_id
1 'polypeptide(L)'
;MQQVRSVDRLDRPTGEFVQTNVLSLRADLTVAGALEQLRRMNIGERVVYFYVTDEEGRLRGVLPTRRLLMSDANAPLRDIMQTRVVRVRADAPLLVACELFVMHRLLAIPVVDDDERLLGAIEIRVFADELLDLSERQAADDVFQLIGVRIAESRGGKPSPLRDYRARFPWLLCNIGGGILCALLAGRYEAFLDSVIVLALFIPVVLALAESVSMQAMTLALQAMHSKRVDSRFLMAALVREMLTAGLLGASCGAIVGVIAWVWKSQPVVALAIGGSIALSVVTACMLGVLLPTVVRVLRGDPRIAAGPMVLAAADVLTLLLYFSLSGALLTSPSAAA
;
A
#
# COMPACT_ATOMS: atom_id res chain seq x y z
N MET A 1 -2.55 -1.01 -18.00
CA MET A 1 -3.16 0.19 -18.60
C MET A 1 -4.17 0.85 -17.68
N GLN A 2 -4.40 0.33 -16.47
CA GLN A 2 -5.36 0.86 -15.52
C GLN A 2 -4.78 1.98 -14.64
N GLN A 3 -3.50 1.93 -14.23
CA GLN A 3 -2.90 2.92 -13.31
C GLN A 3 -2.89 4.37 -13.81
N VAL A 4 -2.66 4.60 -15.10
CA VAL A 4 -2.91 5.93 -15.70
C VAL A 4 -4.39 6.27 -15.56
N ARG A 5 -5.31 5.35 -15.88
CA ARG A 5 -6.75 5.58 -15.82
C ARG A 5 -7.34 5.94 -14.45
N SER A 6 -6.74 5.73 -13.26
CA SER A 6 -7.38 6.22 -12.00
C SER A 6 -6.89 7.60 -11.59
N VAL A 7 -5.59 7.88 -11.70
CA VAL A 7 -5.06 9.23 -11.44
C VAL A 7 -5.50 10.19 -12.55
N ASP A 8 -5.45 9.74 -13.81
CA ASP A 8 -6.02 10.46 -14.95
C ASP A 8 -7.52 10.67 -14.78
N ARG A 9 -8.28 9.73 -14.21
CA ARG A 9 -9.71 9.93 -13.94
C ARG A 9 -10.01 10.91 -12.81
N LEU A 10 -9.18 10.96 -11.77
CA LEU A 10 -9.32 11.94 -10.70
C LEU A 10 -9.06 13.38 -11.19
N ASP A 11 -8.16 13.51 -12.17
CA ASP A 11 -7.87 14.78 -12.85
C ASP A 11 -8.89 15.10 -13.96
N ARG A 12 -9.70 14.13 -14.38
CA ARG A 12 -10.73 14.36 -15.40
C ARG A 12 -11.88 15.20 -14.87
N PRO A 13 -12.53 15.98 -15.76
CA PRO A 13 -13.69 16.77 -15.41
C PRO A 13 -14.79 15.91 -14.79
N THR A 14 -15.33 16.37 -13.65
CA THR A 14 -16.41 15.70 -12.91
C THR A 14 -17.63 15.48 -13.83
N GLY A 15 -17.84 16.38 -14.80
CA GLY A 15 -18.88 16.31 -15.81
C GLY A 15 -18.99 14.97 -16.55
N GLU A 16 -17.88 14.24 -16.70
CA GLU A 16 -17.87 12.95 -17.37
C GLU A 16 -18.51 11.80 -16.57
N PHE A 17 -18.62 11.96 -15.25
CA PHE A 17 -19.14 10.95 -14.32
C PHE A 17 -20.55 11.31 -13.82
N VAL A 18 -21.14 12.35 -14.41
CA VAL A 18 -22.45 12.86 -14.04
C VAL A 18 -23.54 11.91 -14.50
N GLN A 19 -24.44 11.57 -13.58
CA GLN A 19 -25.74 11.03 -13.95
C GLN A 19 -26.69 12.20 -14.22
N THR A 20 -27.17 12.29 -15.46
CA THR A 20 -28.07 13.36 -15.92
C THR A 20 -29.52 13.13 -15.55
N ASN A 21 -29.91 11.88 -15.21
CA ASN A 21 -31.25 11.52 -14.74
C ASN A 21 -31.48 11.88 -13.26
N VAL A 22 -31.23 13.15 -12.90
CA VAL A 22 -31.56 13.67 -11.57
C VAL A 22 -32.93 14.30 -11.54
N LEU A 23 -33.58 14.19 -10.40
CA LEU A 23 -34.86 14.84 -10.15
C LEU A 23 -34.67 16.30 -9.74
N SER A 24 -35.12 17.20 -10.61
CA SER A 24 -35.23 18.63 -10.35
C SER A 24 -36.70 19.07 -10.26
N LEU A 25 -36.99 19.95 -9.32
CA LEU A 25 -38.29 20.57 -9.09
C LEU A 25 -38.15 22.08 -9.15
N ARG A 26 -39.12 22.79 -9.72
CA ARG A 26 -39.06 24.25 -9.75
C ARG A 26 -39.38 24.87 -8.39
N ALA A 27 -38.67 25.94 -8.04
CA ALA A 27 -38.77 26.61 -6.74
C ALA A 27 -40.15 27.24 -6.44
N ASP A 28 -40.92 27.55 -7.49
CA ASP A 28 -42.25 28.15 -7.42
C ASP A 28 -43.39 27.13 -7.25
N LEU A 29 -43.12 25.84 -7.43
CA LEU A 29 -44.10 24.79 -7.18
C LEU A 29 -44.50 24.76 -5.70
N THR A 30 -45.77 24.46 -5.45
CA THR A 30 -46.23 24.09 -4.11
C THR A 30 -45.82 22.66 -3.78
N VAL A 31 -45.77 22.30 -2.50
CA VAL A 31 -45.54 20.92 -2.05
C VAL A 31 -46.51 19.95 -2.72
N ALA A 32 -47.79 20.28 -2.82
CA ALA A 32 -48.78 19.46 -3.52
C ALA A 32 -48.46 19.28 -5.01
N GLY A 33 -48.11 20.38 -5.69
CA GLY A 33 -47.73 20.35 -7.11
C GLY A 33 -46.48 19.52 -7.36
N ALA A 34 -45.48 19.65 -6.48
CA ALA A 34 -44.26 18.86 -6.52
C ALA A 34 -44.54 17.36 -6.34
N LEU A 35 -45.33 16.98 -5.34
CA LEU A 35 -45.69 15.56 -5.10
C LEU A 35 -46.51 14.96 -6.25
N GLU A 36 -47.39 15.76 -6.87
CA GLU A 36 -48.16 15.32 -8.04
C GLU A 36 -47.24 15.14 -9.27
N GLN A 37 -46.29 16.05 -9.49
CA GLN A 37 -45.28 15.89 -10.53
C GLN A 37 -44.42 14.64 -10.30
N LEU A 38 -44.01 14.41 -9.05
CA LEU A 38 -43.27 13.21 -8.64
C LEU A 38 -44.06 11.93 -8.94
N ARG A 39 -45.36 11.87 -8.66
CA ARG A 39 -46.20 10.70 -8.96
C ARG A 39 -46.34 10.40 -10.45
N ARG A 40 -46.28 11.42 -11.30
CA ARG A 40 -46.37 11.28 -12.77
C ARG A 40 -45.05 10.84 -13.39
N MET A 41 -43.94 11.18 -12.74
CA MET A 41 -42.64 10.65 -13.11
C MET A 41 -42.58 9.19 -12.67
N ASN A 42 -42.18 8.28 -13.56
CA ASN A 42 -41.87 6.90 -13.16
C ASN A 42 -40.52 6.93 -12.44
N ILE A 43 -40.54 7.39 -11.20
CA ILE A 43 -39.37 7.52 -10.35
C ILE A 43 -38.85 6.10 -10.12
N GLY A 44 -37.69 5.77 -10.70
CA GLY A 44 -37.02 4.51 -10.39
C GLY A 44 -36.72 4.40 -8.88
N GLU A 45 -36.34 3.21 -8.41
CA GLU A 45 -36.17 2.92 -6.97
C GLU A 45 -35.12 3.77 -6.22
N ARG A 46 -34.41 4.71 -6.87
CA ARG A 46 -33.24 5.40 -6.31
C ARG A 46 -33.26 6.90 -6.53
N VAL A 47 -34.11 7.61 -5.80
CA VAL A 47 -33.92 9.07 -5.62
C VAL A 47 -33.10 9.31 -4.38
N VAL A 48 -31.89 9.84 -4.57
CA VAL A 48 -30.99 10.18 -3.46
C VAL A 48 -31.32 11.56 -2.90
N TYR A 49 -31.53 12.56 -3.77
CA TYR A 49 -31.90 13.92 -3.40
C TYR A 49 -32.86 14.54 -4.42
N PHE A 50 -33.70 15.47 -3.94
CA PHE A 50 -34.51 16.35 -4.79
C PHE A 50 -33.81 17.70 -4.90
N TYR A 51 -33.41 18.09 -6.11
CA TYR A 51 -32.83 19.40 -6.35
C TYR A 51 -33.90 20.40 -6.72
N VAL A 52 -33.73 21.65 -6.30
CA VAL A 52 -34.66 22.75 -6.58
C VAL A 52 -33.97 23.73 -7.52
N THR A 53 -34.61 24.04 -8.64
CA THR A 53 -34.10 24.96 -9.66
C THR A 53 -35.02 26.16 -9.88
N ASP A 54 -34.49 27.24 -10.46
CA ASP A 54 -35.30 28.35 -10.96
C ASP A 54 -35.79 28.11 -12.41
N GLU A 55 -36.37 29.13 -13.03
CA GLU A 55 -36.91 29.07 -14.40
C GLU A 55 -35.80 28.88 -15.44
N GLU A 56 -34.60 29.40 -15.17
CA GLU A 56 -33.42 29.30 -16.03
C GLU A 56 -32.63 27.99 -15.82
N GLY A 57 -33.09 27.11 -14.93
CA GLY A 57 -32.49 25.81 -14.61
C GLY A 57 -31.32 25.88 -13.62
N ARG A 58 -31.10 27.02 -12.95
CA ARG A 58 -30.03 27.20 -11.97
C ARG A 58 -30.35 26.54 -10.64
N LEU A 59 -29.36 25.92 -10.02
CA LEU A 59 -29.50 25.24 -8.75
C LEU A 59 -29.75 26.24 -7.61
N ARG A 60 -30.93 26.22 -7.00
CA ARG A 60 -31.32 27.12 -5.89
C ARG A 60 -31.34 26.44 -4.52
N GLY A 61 -31.53 25.13 -4.49
CA GLY A 61 -31.60 24.41 -3.23
C GLY A 61 -31.62 22.90 -3.37
N VAL A 62 -31.56 22.23 -2.23
CA VAL A 62 -31.88 20.80 -2.11
C VAL A 62 -33.02 20.62 -1.13
N LEU A 63 -33.92 19.69 -1.41
CA LEU A 63 -35.10 19.43 -0.61
C LEU A 63 -35.01 18.03 0.03
N PRO A 64 -34.85 17.95 1.36
CA PRO A 64 -34.91 16.67 2.05
C PRO A 64 -36.31 16.06 1.94
N THR A 65 -36.39 14.77 1.62
CA THR A 65 -37.67 14.03 1.48
C THR A 65 -38.58 14.22 2.68
N ARG A 66 -38.03 14.10 3.90
CA ARG A 66 -38.79 14.30 5.13
C ARG A 66 -39.44 15.70 5.19
N ARG A 67 -38.74 16.73 4.70
CA ARG A 67 -39.24 18.10 4.73
C ARG A 67 -40.34 18.32 3.69
N LEU A 68 -40.19 17.75 2.49
CA LEU A 68 -41.24 17.75 1.48
C LEU A 68 -42.53 17.08 2.00
N LEU A 69 -42.41 15.94 2.69
CA LEU A 69 -43.56 15.19 3.20
C LEU A 69 -44.25 15.82 4.42
N MET A 70 -43.56 16.65 5.20
CA MET A 70 -44.08 17.22 6.44
C MET A 70 -44.45 18.71 6.34
N SER A 71 -44.24 19.34 5.19
CA SER A 71 -44.58 20.76 4.98
C SER A 71 -46.02 20.93 4.54
N ASP A 72 -46.57 22.14 4.72
CA ASP A 72 -47.91 22.49 4.24
C ASP A 72 -48.01 22.30 2.72
N ALA A 73 -49.12 21.70 2.27
CA ALA A 73 -49.36 21.38 0.87
C ALA A 73 -49.33 22.60 -0.06
N ASN A 74 -49.68 23.79 0.45
CA ASN A 74 -49.72 25.04 -0.30
C ASN A 74 -48.43 25.87 -0.16
N ALA A 75 -47.49 25.46 0.70
CA ALA A 75 -46.22 26.16 0.82
C ALA A 75 -45.38 26.00 -0.47
N PRO A 76 -44.76 27.08 -0.97
CA PRO A 76 -43.89 26.98 -2.14
C PRO A 76 -42.53 26.36 -1.78
N LEU A 77 -41.92 25.62 -2.71
CA LEU A 77 -40.67 24.89 -2.46
C LEU A 77 -39.51 25.82 -2.05
N ARG A 78 -39.46 27.04 -2.58
CA ARG A 78 -38.46 28.06 -2.22
C ARG A 78 -38.41 28.38 -0.72
N ASP A 79 -39.52 28.24 0.00
CA ASP A 79 -39.61 28.59 1.43
C ASP A 79 -39.13 27.43 2.33
N ILE A 80 -39.12 26.20 1.81
CA ILE A 80 -38.78 25.00 2.57
C ILE A 80 -37.45 24.36 2.14
N MET A 81 -36.90 24.73 0.98
CA MET A 81 -35.61 24.21 0.50
C MET A 81 -34.43 24.60 1.40
N GLN A 82 -33.36 23.82 1.35
CA GLN A 82 -32.06 24.23 1.90
C GLN A 82 -31.25 24.94 0.82
N THR A 83 -30.95 26.21 1.04
CA THR A 83 -30.24 27.08 0.08
C THR A 83 -28.72 26.88 0.09
N ARG A 84 -28.15 26.39 1.19
CA ARG A 84 -26.72 26.06 1.31
C ARG A 84 -26.44 24.68 0.74
N VAL A 85 -26.34 24.60 -0.59
CA VAL A 85 -26.06 23.34 -1.30
C VAL A 85 -24.56 23.23 -1.58
N VAL A 86 -23.97 22.14 -1.11
CA VAL A 86 -22.63 21.70 -1.54
C VAL A 86 -22.75 21.22 -2.98
N ARG A 87 -22.00 21.85 -3.90
CA ARG A 87 -22.04 21.58 -5.34
C ARG A 87 -20.62 21.52 -5.90
N VAL A 88 -20.45 20.88 -7.05
CA VAL A 88 -19.18 20.80 -7.78
C VAL A 88 -19.39 21.28 -9.22
N ARG A 89 -18.39 21.97 -9.80
CA ARG A 89 -18.46 22.39 -11.21
C ARG A 89 -18.13 21.21 -12.13
N ALA A 90 -18.73 21.19 -13.31
CA ALA A 90 -18.50 20.12 -14.30
C ALA A 90 -17.04 20.05 -14.79
N ASP A 91 -16.35 21.19 -14.87
CA ASP A 91 -14.95 21.29 -15.27
C ASP A 91 -13.96 20.98 -14.14
N ALA A 92 -14.44 20.91 -12.89
CA ALA A 92 -13.59 20.62 -11.75
C ALA A 92 -13.11 19.15 -11.79
N PRO A 93 -11.87 18.87 -11.34
CA PRO A 93 -11.37 17.51 -11.22
C PRO A 93 -12.29 16.65 -10.36
N LEU A 94 -12.51 15.40 -10.74
CA LEU A 94 -13.26 14.42 -9.94
C LEU A 94 -12.74 14.33 -8.49
N LEU A 95 -11.44 14.57 -8.26
CA LEU A 95 -10.84 14.67 -6.93
C LEU A 95 -11.59 15.63 -5.99
N VAL A 96 -12.08 16.77 -6.52
CA VAL A 96 -12.83 17.76 -5.73
C VAL A 96 -14.15 17.16 -5.23
N ALA A 97 -14.86 16.41 -6.09
CA ALA A 97 -16.08 15.72 -5.68
C ALA A 97 -15.79 14.64 -4.60
N CYS A 98 -14.70 13.89 -4.76
CA CYS A 98 -14.23 12.90 -3.79
C CYS A 98 -13.96 13.52 -2.41
N GLU A 99 -13.29 14.67 -2.36
CA GLU A 99 -13.05 15.42 -1.11
C GLU A 99 -14.35 15.86 -0.45
N LEU A 100 -15.30 16.39 -1.24
CA LEU A 100 -16.60 16.82 -0.73
C LEU A 100 -17.43 15.66 -0.16
N PHE A 101 -17.35 14.46 -0.75
CA PHE A 101 -17.98 13.27 -0.19
C PHE A 101 -17.45 12.93 1.20
N VAL A 102 -16.13 13.00 1.41
CA VAL A 102 -15.50 12.72 2.70
C VAL A 102 -15.83 13.79 3.73
N MET A 103 -15.73 15.07 3.34
CA MET A 103 -15.91 16.21 4.22
C MET A 103 -17.36 16.38 4.68
N HIS A 104 -18.32 16.16 3.77
CA HIS A 104 -19.73 16.42 4.04
C HIS A 104 -20.59 15.16 4.21
N ARG A 105 -20.03 13.96 4.03
CA ARG A 105 -20.72 12.65 4.16
C ARG A 105 -22.01 12.57 3.33
N LEU A 106 -21.97 13.12 2.11
CA LEU A 106 -23.11 13.17 1.19
C LEU A 106 -23.22 11.86 0.41
N LEU A 107 -24.44 11.48 0.01
CA LEU A 107 -24.66 10.31 -0.86
C LEU A 107 -24.62 10.66 -2.35
N ALA A 108 -24.88 11.92 -2.68
CA ALA A 108 -24.75 12.49 -4.01
C ALA A 108 -24.42 13.99 -3.93
N ILE A 109 -23.77 14.52 -4.96
CA ILE A 109 -23.39 15.94 -5.07
C ILE A 109 -23.89 16.46 -6.42
N PRO A 110 -24.66 17.56 -6.46
CA PRO A 110 -25.08 18.16 -7.71
C PRO A 110 -23.89 18.76 -8.47
N VAL A 111 -23.90 18.53 -9.78
CA VAL A 111 -22.89 19.06 -10.70
C VAL A 111 -23.51 20.18 -11.52
N VAL A 112 -22.83 21.32 -11.57
CA VAL A 112 -23.31 22.53 -12.24
C VAL A 112 -22.35 23.01 -13.33
N ASP A 113 -22.88 23.75 -14.30
CA ASP A 113 -22.07 24.50 -15.27
C ASP A 113 -21.61 25.87 -14.72
N ASP A 114 -21.03 26.68 -15.61
CA ASP A 114 -20.52 28.03 -15.29
C ASP A 114 -21.63 29.03 -14.94
N ASP A 115 -22.85 28.79 -15.44
CA ASP A 115 -24.04 29.61 -15.19
C ASP A 115 -24.86 29.12 -13.99
N GLU A 116 -24.31 28.20 -13.19
CA GLU A 116 -24.94 27.47 -12.08
C GLU A 116 -26.13 26.59 -12.46
N ARG A 117 -26.28 26.23 -13.73
CA ARG A 117 -27.32 25.31 -14.18
C ARG A 117 -27.01 23.90 -13.74
N LEU A 118 -28.02 23.21 -13.23
CA LEU A 118 -27.89 21.83 -12.79
C LEU A 118 -27.76 20.90 -14.00
N LEU A 119 -26.59 20.28 -14.16
CA LEU A 119 -26.33 19.31 -15.22
C LEU A 119 -26.70 17.89 -14.79
N GLY A 120 -26.56 17.60 -13.49
CA GLY A 120 -26.84 16.28 -12.94
C GLY A 120 -26.33 16.13 -11.52
N ALA A 121 -26.08 14.90 -11.08
CA ALA A 121 -25.39 14.63 -9.84
C ALA A 121 -24.41 13.46 -9.97
N ILE A 122 -23.38 13.50 -9.15
CA ILE A 122 -22.46 12.38 -8.95
C ILE A 122 -22.85 11.66 -7.65
N GLU A 123 -22.85 10.32 -7.67
CA GLU A 123 -23.16 9.49 -6.50
C GLU A 123 -21.90 8.99 -5.81
N ILE A 124 -21.98 8.74 -4.50
CA ILE A 124 -20.88 8.21 -3.67
C ILE A 124 -20.33 6.86 -4.16
N ARG A 125 -21.09 6.12 -4.97
CA ARG A 125 -20.63 4.86 -5.58
C ARG A 125 -19.42 5.06 -6.49
N VAL A 126 -19.40 6.18 -7.23
CA VAL A 126 -18.25 6.54 -8.08
C VAL A 126 -17.00 6.72 -7.23
N PHE A 127 -17.14 7.31 -6.05
CA PHE A 127 -16.04 7.44 -5.08
C PHE A 127 -15.60 6.08 -4.51
N ALA A 128 -16.53 5.19 -4.19
CA ALA A 128 -16.22 3.86 -3.66
C ALA A 128 -15.47 2.98 -4.68
N ASP A 129 -15.90 3.01 -5.95
CA ASP A 129 -15.24 2.27 -7.03
C ASP A 129 -13.79 2.75 -7.24
N GLU A 130 -13.55 4.07 -7.20
CA GLU A 130 -12.19 4.62 -7.32
C GLU A 130 -11.32 4.29 -6.09
N LEU A 131 -11.89 4.29 -4.88
CA LEU A 131 -11.14 3.96 -3.67
C LEU A 131 -10.68 2.50 -3.64
N LEU A 132 -11.54 1.58 -4.11
CA LEU A 132 -11.20 0.17 -4.28
C LEU A 132 -10.08 0.00 -5.31
N ASP A 133 -10.23 0.59 -6.49
CA ASP A 133 -9.23 0.53 -7.58
C ASP A 133 -7.86 1.06 -7.15
N LEU A 134 -7.82 2.15 -6.39
CA LEU A 134 -6.59 2.72 -5.84
C LEU A 134 -5.93 1.77 -4.83
N SER A 135 -6.72 1.17 -3.95
CA SER A 135 -6.21 0.27 -2.92
C SER A 135 -5.56 -1.00 -3.50
N GLU A 136 -6.20 -1.62 -4.50
CA GLU A 136 -5.69 -2.83 -5.16
C GLU A 136 -4.40 -2.55 -5.94
N ARG A 137 -4.31 -1.40 -6.60
CA ARG A 137 -3.11 -1.01 -7.35
C ARG A 137 -1.95 -0.64 -6.45
N GLN A 138 -2.24 0.04 -5.34
CA GLN A 138 -1.21 0.38 -4.37
C GLN A 138 -0.57 -0.88 -3.79
N ALA A 139 -1.40 -1.86 -3.42
CA ALA A 139 -0.92 -3.16 -2.99
C ALA A 139 -0.08 -3.87 -4.08
N ALA A 140 -0.49 -3.79 -5.35
CA ALA A 140 0.31 -4.34 -6.45
C ALA A 140 1.65 -3.63 -6.58
N ASP A 141 1.67 -2.30 -6.62
CA ASP A 141 2.89 -1.49 -6.76
C ASP A 141 3.92 -1.78 -5.66
N ASP A 142 3.47 -1.92 -4.41
CA ASP A 142 4.38 -2.25 -3.31
C ASP A 142 5.07 -3.61 -3.54
N VAL A 143 4.30 -4.62 -3.98
CA VAL A 143 4.83 -5.96 -4.30
C VAL A 143 5.82 -5.94 -5.45
N PHE A 144 5.60 -5.11 -6.48
CA PHE A 144 6.55 -4.99 -7.59
C PHE A 144 7.80 -4.18 -7.20
N GLN A 145 7.67 -3.19 -6.32
CA GLN A 145 8.81 -2.42 -5.83
C GLN A 145 9.73 -3.23 -4.91
N LEU A 146 9.17 -4.19 -4.16
CA LEU A 146 9.93 -5.19 -3.39
C LEU A 146 11.01 -5.91 -4.23
N ILE A 147 10.75 -6.12 -5.51
CA ILE A 147 11.67 -6.77 -6.47
C ILE A 147 12.36 -5.76 -7.41
N GLY A 148 12.35 -4.47 -7.08
CA GLY A 148 13.02 -3.42 -7.87
C GLY A 148 12.33 -3.09 -9.19
N VAL A 149 11.03 -3.38 -9.33
CA VAL A 149 10.24 -3.08 -10.52
C VAL A 149 9.25 -1.95 -10.20
N ARG A 150 9.33 -0.83 -10.92
CA ARG A 150 8.32 0.23 -10.86
C ARG A 150 7.28 0.03 -11.95
N ILE A 151 6.02 -0.22 -11.56
CA ILE A 151 4.91 -0.34 -12.52
C ILE A 151 4.61 1.01 -13.19
N ALA A 152 4.83 2.12 -12.45
CA ALA A 152 4.51 3.48 -12.87
C ALA A 152 5.15 3.92 -14.21
N GLU A 153 6.27 3.33 -14.63
CA GLU A 153 6.88 3.65 -15.91
C GLU A 153 6.43 2.73 -17.06
N SER A 154 5.77 1.60 -16.84
CA SER A 154 5.57 0.64 -17.93
C SER A 154 4.37 0.94 -18.85
N ARG A 155 3.48 1.88 -18.52
CA ARG A 155 2.14 1.93 -19.15
C ARG A 155 1.79 3.28 -19.77
N GLY A 156 2.22 3.45 -21.03
CA GLY A 156 1.79 4.52 -21.95
C GLY A 156 2.58 4.51 -23.27
N GLY A 157 3.83 4.07 -23.24
CA GLY A 157 4.64 3.80 -24.42
C GLY A 157 4.74 2.30 -24.71
N LYS A 158 5.03 1.92 -25.95
CA LYS A 158 5.38 0.53 -26.30
C LYS A 158 6.49 0.05 -25.36
N PRO A 159 6.44 -1.20 -24.85
CA PRO A 159 7.51 -1.75 -24.03
C PRO A 159 8.84 -1.60 -24.79
N SER A 160 9.80 -0.95 -24.15
CA SER A 160 11.12 -0.69 -24.72
C SER A 160 12.16 -1.33 -23.81
N PRO A 161 12.98 -2.27 -24.32
CA PRO A 161 14.03 -2.91 -23.53
C PRO A 161 14.97 -1.91 -22.85
N LEU A 162 15.27 -0.79 -23.52
CA LEU A 162 16.13 0.28 -22.98
C LEU A 162 15.51 1.02 -21.79
N ARG A 163 14.18 1.16 -21.76
CA ARG A 163 13.48 1.78 -20.65
C ARG A 163 13.48 0.88 -19.42
N ASP A 164 13.13 -0.40 -19.62
CA ASP A 164 13.12 -1.37 -18.53
C ASP A 164 14.52 -1.59 -17.95
N TYR A 165 15.56 -1.58 -18.80
CA TYR A 165 16.95 -1.59 -18.36
C TYR A 165 17.25 -0.40 -17.44
N ARG A 166 16.95 0.84 -17.85
CA ARG A 166 17.22 2.04 -17.04
C ARG A 166 16.46 2.05 -15.72
N ALA A 167 15.27 1.45 -15.67
CA ALA A 167 14.49 1.34 -14.45
C ALA A 167 15.05 0.28 -13.47
N ARG A 168 15.63 -0.82 -13.97
CA ARG A 168 16.12 -1.95 -13.14
C ARG A 168 17.60 -1.87 -12.80
N PHE A 169 18.41 -1.30 -13.69
CA PHE A 169 19.87 -1.29 -13.56
C PHE A 169 20.38 -0.59 -12.29
N PRO A 170 19.81 0.55 -11.84
CA PRO A 170 20.21 1.15 -10.56
C PRO A 170 20.01 0.22 -9.36
N TRP A 171 18.95 -0.58 -9.38
CA TRP A 171 18.68 -1.58 -8.34
C TRP A 171 19.65 -2.75 -8.38
N LEU A 172 19.98 -3.24 -9.59
CA LEU A 172 21.05 -4.22 -9.75
C LEU A 172 22.39 -3.68 -9.24
N LEU A 173 22.69 -2.40 -9.47
CA LEU A 173 23.92 -1.79 -9.00
C LEU A 173 24.01 -1.76 -7.47
N CYS A 174 22.87 -1.57 -6.78
CA CYS A 174 22.78 -1.70 -5.33
C CYS A 174 23.09 -3.14 -4.87
N ASN A 175 22.52 -4.16 -5.52
CA ASN A 175 22.81 -5.56 -5.22
C ASN A 175 24.28 -5.91 -5.50
N ILE A 176 24.85 -5.42 -6.60
CA ILE A 176 26.28 -5.58 -6.92
C ILE A 176 27.13 -4.97 -5.80
N GLY A 177 26.80 -3.76 -5.36
CA GLY A 177 27.48 -3.11 -4.23
C GLY A 177 27.39 -3.91 -2.94
N GLY A 178 26.20 -4.42 -2.59
CA GLY A 178 25.98 -5.28 -1.42
C GLY A 178 26.77 -6.59 -1.49
N GLY A 179 26.75 -7.25 -2.65
CA GLY A 179 27.51 -8.47 -2.89
C GLY A 179 29.02 -8.27 -2.82
N ILE A 180 29.54 -7.16 -3.37
CA ILE A 180 30.97 -6.80 -3.22
C ILE A 180 31.31 -6.56 -1.75
N LEU A 181 30.45 -5.87 -0.99
CA LEU A 181 30.67 -5.65 0.44
C LEU A 181 30.70 -6.97 1.22
N CYS A 182 29.81 -7.90 0.89
CA CYS A 182 29.81 -9.26 1.44
C CYS A 182 31.09 -10.03 1.09
N ALA A 183 31.58 -9.91 -0.15
CA ALA A 183 32.83 -10.53 -0.58
C ALA A 183 34.04 -9.97 0.17
N LEU A 184 34.12 -8.65 0.33
CA LEU A 184 35.17 -7.99 1.14
C LEU A 184 35.12 -8.44 2.60
N LEU A 185 33.91 -8.57 3.16
CA LEU A 185 33.72 -9.07 4.51
C LEU A 185 34.19 -10.53 4.64
N ALA A 186 33.80 -11.41 3.72
CA ALA A 186 34.24 -12.80 3.70
C ALA A 186 35.77 -12.91 3.56
N GLY A 187 36.39 -12.05 2.75
CA GLY A 187 37.85 -11.94 2.63
C GLY A 187 38.55 -11.60 3.95
N ARG A 188 37.90 -10.86 4.85
CA ARG A 188 38.45 -10.61 6.20
C ARG A 188 38.54 -11.88 7.05
N TYR A 189 37.71 -12.88 6.76
CA TYR A 189 37.65 -14.20 7.40
C TYR A 189 38.33 -15.30 6.57
N GLU A 190 39.10 -14.97 5.54
CA GLU A 190 39.74 -15.94 4.63
C GLU A 190 40.59 -16.98 5.40
N ALA A 191 41.49 -16.53 6.28
CA ALA A 191 42.30 -17.45 7.10
C ALA A 191 41.46 -18.36 8.01
N PHE A 192 40.29 -17.89 8.47
CA PHE A 192 39.37 -18.71 9.26
C PHE A 192 38.64 -19.73 8.38
N LEU A 193 38.21 -19.32 7.18
CA LEU A 193 37.59 -20.21 6.20
C LEU A 193 38.56 -21.30 5.70
N ASP A 194 39.84 -20.98 5.55
CA ASP A 194 40.87 -21.98 5.22
C ASP A 194 40.99 -23.06 6.30
N SER A 195 40.81 -22.69 7.57
CA SER A 195 40.83 -23.65 8.69
C SER A 195 39.56 -24.50 8.75
N VAL A 196 38.41 -23.98 8.29
CA VAL A 196 37.11 -24.68 8.32
C VAL A 196 36.33 -24.46 7.02
N ILE A 197 36.84 -25.05 5.93
CA ILE A 197 36.31 -24.89 4.55
C ILE A 197 34.82 -25.22 4.46
N VAL A 198 34.33 -26.11 5.31
CA VAL A 198 32.91 -26.49 5.38
C VAL A 198 32.00 -25.27 5.54
N LEU A 199 32.39 -24.24 6.31
CA LEU A 199 31.56 -23.06 6.51
C LEU A 199 31.25 -22.34 5.19
N ALA A 200 32.21 -22.29 4.26
CA ALA A 200 32.03 -21.62 2.98
C ALA A 200 30.94 -22.29 2.13
N LEU A 201 30.78 -23.61 2.24
CA LEU A 201 29.78 -24.38 1.49
C LEU A 201 28.34 -24.06 1.93
N PHE A 202 28.14 -23.57 3.16
CA PHE A 202 26.83 -23.26 3.70
C PHE A 202 26.45 -21.78 3.56
N ILE A 203 27.38 -20.90 3.19
CA ILE A 203 27.11 -19.46 2.97
C ILE A 203 25.88 -19.23 2.08
N PRO A 204 25.73 -19.90 0.91
CA PRO A 204 24.55 -19.68 0.06
C PRO A 204 23.22 -20.01 0.75
N VAL A 205 23.21 -21.04 1.59
CA VAL A 205 22.00 -21.46 2.32
C VAL A 205 21.65 -20.44 3.40
N VAL A 206 22.64 -19.96 4.16
CA VAL A 206 22.41 -18.98 5.23
C VAL A 206 21.87 -17.67 4.66
N LEU A 207 22.48 -17.16 3.58
CA LEU A 207 22.03 -15.95 2.90
C LEU A 207 20.61 -16.11 2.33
N ALA A 208 20.34 -17.19 1.58
CA ALA A 208 19.04 -17.41 0.97
C ALA A 208 17.90 -17.50 2.00
N LEU A 209 18.15 -18.14 3.15
CA LEU A 209 17.16 -18.20 4.24
C LEU A 209 16.92 -16.83 4.87
N ALA A 210 17.99 -16.07 5.15
CA ALA A 210 17.88 -14.74 5.71
C ALA A 210 17.14 -13.77 4.77
N GLU A 211 17.47 -13.76 3.48
CA GLU A 211 16.78 -12.95 2.47
C GLU A 211 15.31 -13.31 2.36
N SER A 212 14.97 -14.61 2.31
CA SER A 212 13.58 -15.06 2.18
C SER A 212 12.73 -14.59 3.36
N VAL A 213 13.23 -14.75 4.59
CA VAL A 213 12.50 -14.34 5.80
C VAL A 213 12.42 -12.83 5.92
N SER A 214 13.49 -12.10 5.59
CA SER A 214 13.50 -10.64 5.54
C SER A 214 12.46 -10.10 4.57
N MET A 215 12.38 -10.67 3.36
CA MET A 215 11.42 -10.28 2.33
C MET A 215 9.97 -10.57 2.76
N GLN A 216 9.72 -11.70 3.42
CA GLN A 216 8.40 -12.03 3.96
C GLN A 216 7.98 -11.02 5.05
N ALA A 217 8.85 -10.77 6.02
CA ALA A 217 8.59 -9.82 7.10
C ALA A 217 8.38 -8.40 6.57
N MET A 218 9.18 -7.97 5.60
CA MET A 218 9.06 -6.69 4.92
C MET A 218 7.73 -6.54 4.16
N THR A 219 7.31 -7.57 3.44
CA THR A 219 6.03 -7.57 2.72
C THR A 219 4.86 -7.40 3.67
N LEU A 220 4.85 -8.16 4.77
CA LEU A 220 3.82 -8.06 5.80
C LEU A 220 3.83 -6.70 6.51
N ALA A 221 5.02 -6.14 6.78
CA ALA A 221 5.16 -4.82 7.38
C ALA A 221 4.61 -3.72 6.45
N LEU A 222 4.95 -3.74 5.16
CA LEU A 222 4.44 -2.79 4.16
C LEU A 222 2.90 -2.87 4.02
N GLN A 223 2.32 -4.06 4.01
CA GLN A 223 0.86 -4.23 3.96
C GLN A 223 0.18 -3.71 5.22
N ALA A 224 0.73 -4.01 6.40
CA ALA A 224 0.14 -3.58 7.66
C ALA A 224 0.22 -2.05 7.84
N MET A 225 1.23 -1.42 7.24
CA MET A 225 1.42 0.04 7.17
C MET A 225 0.41 0.79 6.29
N HIS A 226 -0.29 0.11 5.38
CA HIS A 226 -1.35 0.69 4.55
C HIS A 226 -2.69 0.80 5.27
N SER A 227 -2.98 -0.15 6.15
CA SER A 227 -4.31 -0.27 6.77
C SER A 227 -4.47 0.57 8.05
N LYS A 228 -3.38 1.05 8.65
CA LYS A 228 -3.40 1.76 9.95
C LYS A 228 -2.38 2.91 9.99
N ARG A 229 -2.68 3.95 10.78
CA ARG A 229 -1.66 4.92 11.17
C ARG A 229 -0.58 4.18 11.95
N VAL A 230 0.66 4.28 11.51
CA VAL A 230 1.80 3.67 12.18
C VAL A 230 2.05 4.47 13.45
N ASP A 231 1.74 3.87 14.60
CA ASP A 231 2.10 4.38 15.91
C ASP A 231 3.12 3.44 16.56
N SER A 232 3.90 3.96 17.49
CA SER A 232 4.90 3.26 18.31
C SER A 232 4.38 1.94 18.90
N ARG A 233 3.13 1.92 19.39
CA ARG A 233 2.48 0.71 19.94
C ARG A 233 2.24 -0.37 18.88
N PHE A 234 1.86 0.04 17.68
CA PHE A 234 1.66 -0.88 16.56
C PHE A 234 2.98 -1.49 16.12
N LEU A 235 4.04 -0.68 16.01
CA LEU A 235 5.37 -1.17 15.67
C LEU A 235 5.90 -2.17 16.71
N MET A 236 5.78 -1.85 18.01
CA MET A 236 6.23 -2.74 19.07
C MET A 236 5.47 -4.07 19.07
N ALA A 237 4.14 -4.03 18.90
CA ALA A 237 3.33 -5.24 18.80
C ALA A 237 3.69 -6.09 17.56
N ALA A 238 3.97 -5.45 16.43
CA ALA A 238 4.43 -6.12 15.22
C ALA A 238 5.80 -6.78 15.43
N LEU A 239 6.77 -6.07 16.00
CA LEU A 239 8.11 -6.59 16.30
C LEU A 239 8.07 -7.78 17.25
N VAL A 240 7.28 -7.72 18.34
CA VAL A 240 7.18 -8.82 19.30
C VAL A 240 6.57 -10.07 18.64
N ARG A 241 5.48 -9.90 17.89
CA ARG A 241 4.86 -11.01 17.16
C ARG A 241 5.85 -11.62 16.16
N GLU A 242 6.55 -10.77 15.43
CA GLU A 242 7.47 -11.23 14.40
C GLU A 242 8.71 -11.88 14.99
N MET A 243 9.22 -11.41 16.13
CA MET A 243 10.33 -12.02 16.86
C MET A 243 10.00 -13.45 17.32
N LEU A 244 8.77 -13.71 17.76
CA LEU A 244 8.32 -15.06 18.10
C LEU A 244 8.28 -15.97 16.87
N THR A 245 7.69 -15.50 15.77
CA THR A 245 7.64 -16.23 14.50
C THR A 245 9.05 -16.52 13.98
N ALA A 246 9.93 -15.52 13.97
CA ALA A 246 11.31 -15.63 13.51
C ALA A 246 12.15 -16.55 14.41
N GLY A 247 11.88 -16.58 15.72
CA GLY A 247 12.51 -17.52 16.64
C GLY A 247 12.17 -18.97 16.30
N LEU A 248 10.88 -19.27 16.06
CA LEU A 248 10.44 -20.60 15.65
C LEU A 248 11.02 -21.00 14.29
N LEU A 249 11.00 -20.08 13.33
CA LEU A 249 11.52 -20.32 11.98
C LEU A 249 13.03 -20.52 11.99
N GLY A 250 13.76 -19.65 12.70
CA GLY A 250 15.21 -19.74 12.86
C GLY A 250 15.64 -21.02 13.57
N ALA A 251 14.96 -21.41 14.66
CA ALA A 251 15.25 -22.66 15.35
C ALA A 251 14.99 -23.88 14.44
N SER A 252 13.88 -23.88 13.69
CA SER A 252 13.52 -24.97 12.78
C SER A 252 14.52 -25.09 11.63
N CYS A 253 14.82 -23.98 10.93
CA CYS A 253 15.78 -23.96 9.83
C CYS A 253 17.20 -24.30 10.31
N GLY A 254 17.62 -23.72 11.44
CA GLY A 254 18.92 -23.99 12.05
C GLY A 254 19.08 -25.44 12.46
N ALA A 255 18.06 -26.06 13.06
CA ALA A 255 18.07 -27.48 13.40
C ALA A 255 18.17 -28.36 12.15
N ILE A 256 17.36 -28.11 11.12
CA ILE A 256 17.38 -28.90 9.88
C ILE A 256 18.74 -28.81 9.20
N VAL A 257 19.24 -27.60 8.97
CA VAL A 257 20.52 -27.41 8.27
C VAL A 257 21.69 -27.88 9.12
N GLY A 258 21.64 -27.70 10.45
CA GLY A 258 22.62 -28.24 11.39
C GLY A 258 22.68 -29.77 11.34
N VAL A 259 21.53 -30.46 11.36
CA VAL A 259 21.47 -31.93 11.22
C VAL A 259 22.04 -32.37 9.87
N ILE A 260 21.70 -31.69 8.78
CA ILE A 260 22.25 -31.99 7.44
C ILE A 260 23.77 -31.82 7.45
N ALA A 261 24.28 -30.71 8.01
CA ALA A 261 25.71 -30.46 8.11
C ALA A 261 26.42 -31.52 8.97
N TRP A 262 25.80 -31.96 10.07
CA TRP A 262 26.34 -33.01 10.93
C TRP A 262 26.41 -34.36 10.21
N VAL A 263 25.32 -34.79 9.57
CA VAL A 263 25.28 -36.06 8.83
C VAL A 263 26.28 -36.05 7.67
N TRP A 264 26.43 -34.91 6.99
CA TRP A 264 27.29 -34.83 5.81
C TRP A 264 28.77 -34.73 6.17
N LYS A 265 29.13 -33.91 7.16
CA LYS A 265 30.53 -33.60 7.47
C LYS A 265 31.06 -34.30 8.71
N SER A 266 30.18 -34.93 9.49
CA SER A 266 30.52 -35.66 10.72
C SER A 266 31.27 -34.81 11.76
N GLN A 267 31.08 -33.49 11.74
CA GLN A 267 31.72 -32.53 12.65
C GLN A 267 30.65 -31.83 13.49
N PRO A 268 30.36 -32.29 14.73
CA PRO A 268 29.22 -31.82 15.50
C PRO A 268 29.35 -30.34 15.91
N VAL A 269 30.57 -29.87 16.25
CA VAL A 269 30.80 -28.46 16.63
C VAL A 269 30.57 -27.52 15.44
N VAL A 270 31.03 -27.90 14.25
CA VAL A 270 30.81 -27.13 13.01
C VAL A 270 29.33 -27.12 12.63
N ALA A 271 28.65 -28.26 12.76
CA ALA A 271 27.21 -28.35 12.52
C ALA A 271 26.40 -27.47 13.49
N LEU A 272 26.78 -27.43 14.77
CA LEU A 272 26.17 -26.55 15.76
C LEU A 272 26.43 -25.07 15.44
N ALA A 273 27.63 -24.73 15.01
CA ALA A 273 27.98 -23.37 14.58
C ALA A 273 27.13 -22.92 13.39
N ILE A 274 26.96 -23.78 12.38
CA ILE A 274 26.12 -23.49 11.21
C ILE A 274 24.66 -23.33 11.62
N GLY A 275 24.10 -24.30 12.37
CA GLY A 275 22.70 -24.28 12.77
C GLY A 275 22.36 -23.09 13.69
N GLY A 276 23.21 -22.82 14.68
CA GLY A 276 23.05 -21.67 15.57
C GLY A 276 23.17 -20.34 14.82
N SER A 277 24.09 -20.24 13.86
CA SER A 277 24.25 -19.03 13.05
C SER A 277 23.04 -18.76 12.16
N ILE A 278 22.46 -19.80 11.57
CA ILE A 278 21.22 -19.68 10.79
C ILE A 278 20.08 -19.19 11.69
N ALA A 279 19.92 -19.78 12.87
CA ALA A 279 18.86 -19.38 13.79
C ALA A 279 18.96 -17.89 14.16
N LEU A 280 20.15 -17.43 14.50
CA LEU A 280 20.41 -16.03 14.86
C LEU A 280 20.25 -15.08 13.66
N SER A 281 20.73 -15.48 12.49
CA SER A 281 20.65 -14.68 11.26
C SER A 281 19.21 -14.51 10.80
N VAL A 282 18.40 -15.58 10.85
CA VAL A 282 16.97 -15.54 10.49
C VAL A 282 16.20 -14.59 11.40
N VAL A 283 16.42 -14.66 12.71
CA VAL A 283 15.79 -13.72 13.66
C VAL A 283 16.15 -12.28 13.34
N THR A 284 17.44 -12.03 13.09
CA THR A 284 17.93 -10.67 12.85
C THR A 284 17.46 -10.13 11.49
N ALA A 285 17.47 -10.95 10.44
CA ALA A 285 16.98 -10.60 9.11
C ALA A 285 15.49 -10.26 9.14
N CYS A 286 14.71 -10.99 9.93
CA CYS A 286 13.29 -10.72 10.14
C CYS A 286 13.05 -9.34 10.80
N MET A 287 13.85 -9.01 11.84
CA MET A 287 13.80 -7.68 12.47
C MET A 287 14.14 -6.56 11.50
N LEU A 288 15.16 -6.75 10.65
CA LEU A 288 15.50 -5.79 9.59
C LEU A 288 14.34 -5.58 8.62
N GLY A 289 13.67 -6.66 8.21
CA GLY A 289 12.51 -6.61 7.32
C GLY A 289 11.36 -5.74 7.87
N VAL A 290 11.17 -5.70 9.19
CA VAL A 290 10.15 -4.83 9.83
C VAL A 290 10.66 -3.41 10.08
N LEU A 291 11.89 -3.28 10.56
CA LEU A 291 12.46 -2.00 11.01
C LEU A 291 12.79 -1.07 9.85
N LEU A 292 13.43 -1.56 8.80
CA LEU A 292 13.93 -0.71 7.72
C LEU A 292 12.81 0.03 6.96
N PRO A 293 11.71 -0.61 6.53
CA PRO A 293 10.59 0.11 5.91
C PRO A 293 9.98 1.17 6.82
N THR A 294 9.95 0.90 8.14
CA THR A 294 9.43 1.83 9.14
C THR A 294 10.33 3.05 9.31
N VAL A 295 11.65 2.83 9.41
CA VAL A 295 12.64 3.91 9.54
C VAL A 295 12.63 4.82 8.31
N VAL A 296 12.61 4.24 7.10
CA VAL A 296 12.56 5.00 5.85
C VAL A 296 11.32 5.91 5.80
N ARG A 297 10.15 5.39 6.21
CA ARG A 297 8.90 6.16 6.28
C ARG A 297 8.98 7.34 7.26
N VAL A 298 9.62 7.15 8.42
CA VAL A 298 9.75 8.20 9.45
C VAL A 298 10.69 9.32 8.99
N LEU A 299 11.75 8.99 8.22
CA LEU A 299 12.73 9.96 7.71
C LEU A 299 12.24 10.79 6.50
N ARG A 300 10.92 10.82 6.23
CA ARG A 300 10.24 11.53 5.11
C ARG A 300 10.60 11.04 3.71
N GLY A 301 11.32 9.93 3.58
CA GLY A 301 11.46 9.23 2.31
C GLY A 301 10.19 8.46 1.98
N ASP A 302 9.84 8.36 0.71
CA ASP A 302 8.81 7.42 0.27
C ASP A 302 9.35 5.99 0.49
N PRO A 303 8.76 5.17 1.38
CA PRO A 303 9.25 3.82 1.68
C PRO A 303 9.31 2.92 0.44
N ARG A 304 8.54 3.27 -0.60
CA ARG A 304 8.55 2.68 -1.94
C ARG A 304 9.85 2.86 -2.71
N ILE A 305 10.61 3.91 -2.38
CA ILE A 305 11.79 4.37 -3.13
C ILE A 305 13.08 3.74 -2.61
N ALA A 306 13.05 2.84 -1.62
CA ALA A 306 14.30 2.29 -1.06
C ALA A 306 14.25 0.87 -0.46
N ALA A 307 13.10 0.20 -0.35
CA ALA A 307 13.01 -0.93 0.58
C ALA A 307 13.65 -2.24 0.08
N GLY A 308 13.35 -2.76 -1.12
CA GLY A 308 13.75 -4.14 -1.47
C GLY A 308 15.27 -4.40 -1.50
N PRO A 309 15.98 -3.96 -2.56
CA PRO A 309 17.41 -4.24 -2.74
C PRO A 309 18.31 -3.76 -1.61
N MET A 310 18.04 -2.59 -1.02
CA MET A 310 18.86 -2.07 0.08
C MET A 310 18.66 -2.86 1.37
N VAL A 311 17.43 -3.30 1.67
CA VAL A 311 17.16 -4.17 2.82
C VAL A 311 17.83 -5.53 2.66
N LEU A 312 17.79 -6.11 1.46
CA LEU A 312 18.47 -7.38 1.17
C LEU A 312 19.99 -7.23 1.34
N ALA A 313 20.60 -6.20 0.75
CA ALA A 313 22.03 -5.95 0.91
C ALA A 313 22.45 -5.75 2.38
N ALA A 314 21.65 -5.04 3.17
CA ALA A 314 21.90 -4.87 4.61
C ALA A 314 21.73 -6.19 5.38
N ALA A 315 20.72 -7.00 5.02
CA ALA A 315 20.47 -8.30 5.61
C ALA A 315 21.62 -9.28 5.31
N ASP A 316 22.16 -9.29 4.09
CA ASP A 316 23.29 -10.14 3.71
C ASP A 316 24.54 -9.83 4.55
N VAL A 317 24.90 -8.55 4.63
CA VAL A 317 26.07 -8.12 5.41
C VAL A 317 25.93 -8.50 6.87
N LEU A 318 24.77 -8.25 7.47
CA LEU A 318 24.53 -8.58 8.87
C LEU A 318 24.49 -10.10 9.10
N THR A 319 23.93 -10.85 8.16
CA THR A 319 23.89 -12.31 8.18
C THR A 319 25.31 -12.89 8.16
N LEU A 320 26.18 -12.43 7.25
CA LEU A 320 27.56 -12.88 7.21
C LEU A 320 28.34 -12.48 8.46
N LEU A 321 28.14 -11.27 8.98
CA LEU A 321 28.75 -10.84 10.23
C LEU A 321 28.39 -11.79 11.38
N LEU A 322 27.11 -12.10 11.55
CA LEU A 322 26.63 -13.00 12.59
C LEU A 322 27.13 -14.42 12.38
N TYR A 323 27.10 -14.90 11.13
CA TYR A 323 27.58 -16.22 10.75
C TYR A 323 29.05 -16.44 11.09
N PHE A 324 29.92 -15.52 10.68
CA PHE A 324 31.34 -15.62 10.97
C PHE A 324 31.67 -15.35 12.43
N SER A 325 30.98 -14.40 13.09
CA SER A 325 31.24 -14.08 14.49
C SER A 325 30.87 -15.23 15.42
N LEU A 326 29.68 -15.83 15.24
CA LEU A 326 29.25 -16.94 16.08
C LEU A 326 30.07 -18.21 15.80
N SER A 327 30.34 -18.49 14.52
CA SER A 327 31.16 -19.65 14.17
C SER A 327 32.59 -19.48 14.68
N GLY A 328 33.17 -18.29 14.57
CA GLY A 328 34.47 -17.95 15.14
C GLY A 328 34.47 -18.15 16.66
N ALA A 329 33.47 -17.61 17.36
CA ALA A 329 33.36 -17.75 18.82
C ALA A 329 33.29 -19.23 19.27
N LEU A 330 32.53 -20.08 18.56
CA LEU A 330 32.39 -21.49 18.93
C LEU A 330 33.63 -22.30 18.59
N LEU A 331 34.19 -22.11 17.39
CA LEU A 331 35.29 -22.93 16.87
C LEU A 331 36.67 -22.49 17.35
N THR A 332 36.81 -21.26 17.85
CA THR A 332 38.06 -20.77 18.48
C THR A 332 38.03 -20.83 20.01
N SER A 333 36.88 -21.17 20.63
CA SER A 333 36.81 -21.35 22.09
C SER A 333 37.58 -22.61 22.55
N PRO A 334 38.34 -22.54 23.65
CA PRO A 334 39.16 -23.66 24.15
C PRO A 334 38.34 -24.89 24.61
N SER A 335 37.00 -24.83 24.62
CA SER A 335 36.12 -25.96 24.94
C SER A 335 35.83 -26.90 23.77
N ALA A 336 36.19 -26.55 22.53
CA ALA A 336 36.00 -27.42 21.36
C ALA A 336 37.14 -28.43 21.13
N ALA A 337 38.18 -28.38 21.97
CA ALA A 337 39.37 -29.25 21.91
C ALA A 337 39.35 -30.40 22.94
N ALA A 338 38.23 -30.62 23.63
CA ALA A 338 38.02 -31.71 24.60
C ALA A 338 36.85 -32.60 24.16
#